data_AF-A0A397UEU7-F1
#
_entry.id   AF-A0A397UEU7-F1
#
_cell.length_a   1.000
_cell.length_b   1.000
_cell.length_c   1.000
_cell.angle_alpha   90.00
_cell.angle_beta   90.00
_cell.angle_gamma   90.00
#
_symmetry.space_group_name_H-M   'P 1'
#
loop_
_entity.id
_entity.type
_entity.pdbx_description
1 polymer ?
#
loop_
_entity_poly.entity_id
_entity_poly.type
_entity_poly.pdbx_seq_one_letter_code
_entity_poly.pdbx_strand_id
1 'polypeptide(L)'
;MSSIERSTLQKIKENIFSHLRDYYSFTASELVKENPPTWYCQNKKVVYNMACPNGADSFHGTLKYTQWTQFDLPKSFNIEEKNAIGGGRKEKLEIEILNDVFDYSPPDDDNTVVWYINFADLNLFAYYGGSLFAQDEMQCLEHPALCSLHDKLETIPDGSPTRTRTTISSGKSIATPVLIRGVERQAFIKTDCNETEGRPYGLYGNQFAIANVDAVKLATTVFDKRLDNKGNPYYSNIIAIEAPKYGKGYYTNSTIRMVIETAYSGFLAARFESLVETNVLERKYKDSEHTIIPENDEIIAPKVIIHTGNWGCGAYGGNISIMACLQFAAAHLAGIDKVVYHAIDDKSQSEVNIGLEIYKELIMDVNGMIKIDDFITKVERKKFKWGFSNGT
;
A
#
# COMPACT_ATOMS: atom_id res chain seq x y z
N MET A 1 19.50 -15.12 8.90
CA MET A 1 19.33 -13.65 8.86
C MET A 1 20.36 -13.08 7.89
N SER A 2 19.98 -12.12 7.04
CA SER A 2 20.90 -11.52 6.06
C SER A 2 21.47 -10.23 6.66
N SER A 3 22.78 -10.22 6.92
CA SER A 3 23.51 -9.01 7.29
C SER A 3 23.55 -8.04 6.10
N ILE A 4 23.35 -6.74 6.34
CA ILE A 4 23.55 -5.69 5.32
C ILE A 4 24.94 -5.07 5.51
N GLU A 5 25.73 -5.02 4.45
CA GLU A 5 27.01 -4.31 4.48
C GLU A 5 26.80 -2.80 4.62
N ARG A 6 27.65 -2.12 5.40
CA ARG A 6 27.55 -0.67 5.62
C ARG A 6 27.70 0.15 4.32
N SER A 7 28.48 -0.36 3.36
CA SER A 7 28.60 0.20 2.00
C SER A 7 27.26 0.20 1.25
N THR A 8 26.45 -0.84 1.43
CA THR A 8 25.11 -0.97 0.86
C THR A 8 24.14 0.01 1.53
N LEU A 9 24.21 0.15 2.86
CA LEU A 9 23.40 1.15 3.57
C LEU A 9 23.71 2.58 3.13
N GLN A 10 24.98 2.88 2.83
CA GLN A 10 25.37 4.21 2.34
C GLN A 10 24.70 4.52 0.99
N LYS A 11 24.69 3.56 0.07
CA LYS A 11 23.96 3.69 -1.21
C LYS A 11 22.45 3.83 -1.00
N ILE A 12 21.88 3.07 -0.07
CA ILE A 12 20.46 3.19 0.31
C ILE A 12 20.16 4.61 0.81
N LYS A 13 20.97 5.13 1.73
CA LYS A 13 20.82 6.48 2.27
C LYS A 13 20.87 7.55 1.18
N GLU A 14 21.78 7.42 0.21
CA GLU A 14 21.87 8.33 -0.95
C GLU A 14 20.62 8.27 -1.84
N ASN A 15 20.08 7.08 -2.08
CA ASN A 15 18.81 6.91 -2.80
C ASN A 15 17.65 7.54 -2.02
N ILE A 16 17.59 7.35 -0.71
CA ILE A 16 16.58 7.97 0.15
C ILE A 16 16.67 9.49 0.05
N PHE A 17 17.88 10.05 0.13
CA PHE A 17 18.10 11.49 0.03
C PHE A 17 17.65 12.09 -1.30
N SER A 18 17.80 11.34 -2.40
CA SER A 18 17.43 11.82 -3.74
C SER A 18 15.93 11.69 -4.05
N HIS A 19 15.22 10.80 -3.36
CA HIS A 19 13.84 10.46 -3.69
C HIS A 19 12.81 10.80 -2.61
N LEU A 20 13.21 10.94 -1.35
CA LEU A 20 12.31 11.37 -0.28
C LEU A 20 12.02 12.86 -0.44
N ARG A 21 10.75 13.18 -0.64
CA ARG A 21 10.29 14.54 -0.93
C ARG A 21 9.76 15.25 0.31
N ASP A 22 8.87 14.57 1.02
CA ASP A 22 8.17 15.09 2.18
C ASP A 22 8.19 14.05 3.29
N TYR A 23 8.32 14.49 4.53
CA TYR A 23 8.31 13.62 5.70
C TYR A 23 7.79 14.37 6.92
N TYR A 24 6.76 13.82 7.56
CA TYR A 24 6.12 14.41 8.73
C TYR A 24 5.90 13.36 9.82
N SER A 25 5.83 13.81 11.06
CA SER A 25 5.55 12.96 12.23
C SER A 25 4.53 13.68 13.10
N PHE A 26 3.46 12.99 13.45
CA PHE A 26 2.34 13.55 14.22
C PHE A 26 1.98 12.62 15.37
N THR A 27 1.73 13.18 16.55
CA THR A 27 1.02 12.47 17.61
C THR A 27 -0.41 12.23 17.12
N ALA A 28 -0.90 10.99 17.15
CA ALA A 28 -2.17 10.65 16.52
C ALA A 28 -3.37 11.39 17.15
N SER A 29 -3.42 11.46 18.48
CA SER A 29 -4.48 12.19 19.20
C SER A 29 -4.46 13.70 18.92
N GLU A 30 -3.28 14.33 18.88
CA GLU A 30 -3.15 15.76 18.56
C GLU A 30 -3.59 16.04 17.11
N LEU A 31 -3.18 15.20 16.16
CA LEU A 31 -3.56 15.30 14.75
C LEU A 31 -5.08 15.27 14.58
N VAL A 32 -5.74 14.30 15.22
CA VAL A 32 -7.20 14.14 15.17
C VAL A 32 -7.91 15.27 15.90
N LYS A 33 -7.37 15.75 17.01
CA LYS A 33 -7.93 16.88 17.76
C LYS A 33 -7.91 18.17 16.96
N GLU A 34 -6.82 18.43 16.25
CA GLU A 34 -6.65 19.63 15.41
C GLU A 34 -7.42 19.52 14.09
N ASN A 35 -7.56 18.32 13.55
CA ASN A 35 -8.15 18.06 12.22
C ASN A 35 -9.17 16.91 12.30
N PRO A 36 -10.30 17.08 13.01
CA PRO A 36 -11.26 15.99 13.21
C PRO A 36 -11.88 15.53 11.89
N PRO A 37 -11.94 14.21 11.58
CA PRO A 37 -12.48 13.71 10.33
C PRO A 37 -13.94 14.12 10.11
N THR A 38 -14.27 14.58 8.90
CA THR A 38 -15.65 14.93 8.53
C THR A 38 -16.29 13.86 7.67
N TRP A 39 -17.17 13.07 8.28
CA TRP A 39 -17.97 12.07 7.57
C TRP A 39 -19.27 12.69 7.05
N TYR A 40 -19.66 12.46 5.81
CA TYR A 40 -20.96 12.89 5.26
C TYR A 40 -21.96 11.74 5.21
N CYS A 41 -21.51 10.55 4.86
CA CYS A 41 -22.30 9.32 4.91
C CYS A 41 -22.74 9.00 6.34
N GLN A 42 -24.05 8.75 6.52
CA GLN A 42 -24.63 8.39 7.83
C GLN A 42 -23.99 7.13 8.42
N ASN A 43 -23.86 6.06 7.62
CA ASN A 43 -23.33 4.80 8.12
C ASN A 43 -21.85 4.91 8.52
N LYS A 44 -21.05 5.71 7.80
CA LYS A 44 -19.66 6.00 8.19
C LYS A 44 -19.58 6.77 9.51
N LYS A 45 -20.46 7.78 9.72
CA LYS A 45 -20.56 8.49 11.00
C LYS A 45 -20.84 7.54 12.16
N VAL A 46 -21.75 6.58 11.96
CA VAL A 46 -22.12 5.60 12.99
C VAL A 46 -20.93 4.72 13.36
N VAL A 47 -20.22 4.17 12.36
CA VAL A 47 -19.02 3.36 12.60
C VAL A 47 -17.93 4.18 13.30
N TYR A 48 -17.65 5.40 12.82
CA TYR A 48 -16.67 6.28 13.45
C TYR A 48 -16.99 6.57 14.93
N ASN A 49 -18.25 6.88 15.25
CA ASN A 49 -18.66 7.15 16.63
C ASN A 49 -18.56 5.90 17.52
N MET A 50 -18.78 4.70 16.98
CA MET A 50 -18.57 3.44 17.70
C MET A 50 -17.08 3.18 17.93
N ALA A 51 -16.26 3.44 16.92
CA ALA A 51 -14.82 3.16 16.94
C ALA A 51 -14.03 4.17 17.76
N CYS A 52 -14.51 5.41 17.87
CA CYS A 52 -13.81 6.50 18.54
C CYS A 52 -14.71 7.19 19.60
N PRO A 53 -15.15 6.45 20.64
CA PRO A 53 -16.13 6.94 21.61
C PRO A 53 -15.65 8.14 22.43
N ASN A 54 -14.33 8.32 22.56
CA ASN A 54 -13.70 9.43 23.28
C ASN A 54 -13.17 10.51 22.32
N GLY A 55 -13.59 10.49 21.06
CA GLY A 55 -13.05 11.39 20.03
C GLY A 55 -11.54 11.20 19.87
N ALA A 56 -10.79 12.31 19.88
CA ALA A 56 -9.33 12.32 19.70
C ALA A 56 -8.55 11.51 20.76
N ASP A 57 -9.11 11.35 21.96
CA ASP A 57 -8.48 10.56 23.04
C ASP A 57 -8.60 9.04 22.81
N SER A 58 -9.30 8.61 21.76
CA SER A 58 -9.33 7.20 21.32
C SER A 58 -8.06 6.80 20.57
N PHE A 59 -7.21 7.78 20.18
CA PHE A 59 -6.04 7.56 19.33
C PHE A 59 -4.73 7.63 20.12
N HIS A 60 -3.79 6.74 19.81
CA HIS A 60 -2.50 6.63 20.46
C HIS A 60 -1.35 6.47 19.45
N GLY A 61 -0.13 6.61 19.96
CA GLY A 61 1.07 6.44 19.16
C GLY A 61 1.38 7.63 18.26
N THR A 62 2.24 7.38 17.27
CA THR A 62 2.76 8.40 16.37
C THR A 62 2.58 7.94 14.93
N LEU A 63 1.86 8.75 14.17
CA LEU A 63 1.70 8.56 12.73
C LEU A 63 2.86 9.24 12.00
N LYS A 64 3.55 8.48 11.16
CA LYS A 64 4.67 8.97 10.35
C LYS A 64 4.28 8.94 8.88
N TYR A 65 4.42 10.06 8.20
CA TYR A 65 4.12 10.23 6.78
C TYR A 65 5.41 10.42 5.99
N THR A 66 5.47 9.84 4.80
CA THR A 66 6.50 10.13 3.80
C THR A 66 5.92 10.17 2.38
N GLN A 67 6.43 11.07 1.54
CA GLN A 67 6.16 11.10 0.11
C GLN A 67 7.46 10.90 -0.67
N TRP A 68 7.38 10.13 -1.74
CA TRP A 68 8.53 9.77 -2.55
C TRP A 68 8.33 10.22 -3.99
N THR A 69 9.42 10.52 -4.69
CA THR A 69 9.41 10.64 -6.14
C THR A 69 9.48 9.25 -6.79
N GLN A 70 9.10 9.15 -8.06
CA GLN A 70 9.22 7.91 -8.81
C GLN A 70 10.69 7.47 -8.91
N PHE A 71 10.95 6.18 -8.69
CA PHE A 71 12.25 5.58 -8.92
C PHE A 71 12.38 5.06 -10.35
N ASP A 72 13.61 5.08 -10.87
CA ASP A 72 13.92 4.42 -12.13
C ASP A 72 13.89 2.90 -11.94
N LEU A 73 13.31 2.20 -12.93
CA LEU A 73 13.31 0.74 -12.92
C LEU A 73 14.76 0.21 -13.04
N PRO A 74 15.09 -0.90 -12.36
CA PRO A 74 16.33 -1.61 -12.60
C PRO A 74 16.44 -2.00 -14.08
N LYS A 75 17.66 -2.23 -14.59
CA LYS A 75 17.84 -2.62 -16.00
C LYS A 75 17.33 -4.05 -16.28
N SER A 76 17.34 -4.92 -15.28
CA SER A 76 16.97 -6.33 -15.41
C SER A 76 16.47 -6.93 -14.09
N PHE A 77 15.78 -8.06 -14.20
CA PHE A 77 15.60 -9.01 -13.10
C PHE A 77 16.91 -9.78 -12.95
N ASN A 78 17.74 -9.43 -11.97
CA ASN A 78 18.90 -10.24 -11.61
C ASN A 78 18.46 -11.26 -10.55
N ILE A 79 18.44 -12.54 -10.93
CA ILE A 79 17.99 -13.64 -10.08
C ILE A 79 19.07 -14.06 -9.08
N GLU A 80 20.36 -13.81 -9.39
CA GLU A 80 21.49 -14.25 -8.56
C GLU A 80 22.02 -13.15 -7.63
N GLU A 81 21.98 -11.88 -8.06
CA GLU A 81 22.27 -10.73 -7.22
C GLU A 81 20.98 -9.94 -7.02
N LYS A 82 20.21 -10.26 -5.98
CA LYS A 82 19.05 -9.44 -5.62
C LYS A 82 19.47 -7.97 -5.51
N ASN A 83 18.85 -7.14 -6.36
CA ASN A 83 19.11 -5.72 -6.57
C ASN A 83 19.76 -5.04 -5.36
N ALA A 84 21.06 -4.74 -5.49
CA ALA A 84 21.91 -4.16 -4.45
C ALA A 84 21.38 -2.85 -3.84
N ILE A 85 20.40 -2.21 -4.47
CA ILE A 85 19.79 -0.95 -4.03
C ILE A 85 18.73 -1.18 -2.94
N GLY A 86 18.02 -2.31 -2.92
CA GLY A 86 16.95 -2.57 -1.94
C GLY A 86 17.40 -3.25 -0.64
N GLY A 87 18.67 -3.64 -0.53
CA GLY A 87 19.16 -4.40 0.62
C GLY A 87 18.37 -5.70 0.88
N GLY A 88 17.82 -6.31 -0.18
CA GLY A 88 17.00 -7.53 -0.16
C GLY A 88 17.70 -8.71 0.52
N ARG A 89 16.97 -9.57 1.25
CA ARG A 89 17.53 -10.87 1.69
C ARG A 89 17.72 -11.76 0.48
N LYS A 90 18.75 -12.64 0.45
CA LYS A 90 19.07 -13.52 -0.70
C LYS A 90 17.95 -14.51 -1.13
N GLU A 91 16.97 -14.77 -0.29
CA GLU A 91 15.89 -15.77 -0.50
C GLU A 91 14.90 -15.36 -1.60
N LYS A 92 14.41 -16.27 -2.45
CA LYS A 92 13.46 -15.93 -3.53
C LYS A 92 12.18 -15.25 -3.00
N LEU A 93 11.59 -14.33 -3.78
CA LEU A 93 10.26 -13.74 -3.49
C LEU A 93 9.23 -14.85 -3.24
N GLU A 94 8.60 -14.82 -2.08
CA GLU A 94 7.45 -15.66 -1.71
C GLU A 94 6.15 -14.98 -2.18
N ILE A 95 5.24 -15.75 -2.77
CA ILE A 95 3.93 -15.27 -3.19
C ILE A 95 2.86 -16.20 -2.62
N GLU A 96 1.97 -15.62 -1.84
CA GLU A 96 0.79 -16.29 -1.26
C GLU A 96 -0.46 -15.62 -1.81
N ILE A 97 -1.45 -16.42 -2.24
CA ILE A 97 -2.72 -15.91 -2.77
C ILE A 97 -3.84 -16.45 -1.88
N LEU A 98 -4.59 -15.54 -1.26
CA LEU A 98 -5.64 -15.85 -0.31
C LEU A 98 -7.00 -15.39 -0.84
N ASN A 99 -8.05 -16.13 -0.50
CA ASN A 99 -9.43 -15.75 -0.76
C ASN A 99 -10.04 -15.10 0.49
N ASP A 100 -9.59 -13.88 0.77
CA ASP A 100 -9.97 -13.10 1.94
C ASP A 100 -9.71 -11.59 1.70
N VAL A 101 -9.76 -10.81 2.78
CA VAL A 101 -9.48 -9.36 2.81
C VAL A 101 -8.38 -9.07 3.84
N PHE A 102 -7.89 -7.83 3.89
CA PHE A 102 -6.85 -7.44 4.84
C PHE A 102 -7.31 -7.63 6.30
N ASP A 103 -6.56 -8.44 7.03
CA ASP A 103 -6.78 -8.72 8.45
C ASP A 103 -5.97 -7.80 9.38
N TYR A 104 -4.93 -7.17 8.82
CA TYR A 104 -3.95 -6.36 9.53
C TYR A 104 -3.21 -7.11 10.63
N SER A 105 -3.03 -8.43 10.55
CA SER A 105 -2.42 -9.20 11.64
C SER A 105 -0.97 -8.81 11.95
N PRO A 106 -0.54 -8.83 13.22
CA PRO A 106 0.86 -8.62 13.58
C PRO A 106 1.74 -9.79 13.08
N PRO A 107 3.00 -9.53 12.70
CA PRO A 107 3.94 -10.58 12.38
C PRO A 107 4.34 -11.39 13.63
N ASP A 108 4.82 -12.61 13.43
CA ASP A 108 5.26 -13.50 14.52
C ASP A 108 6.62 -13.11 15.13
N ASP A 109 7.38 -12.23 14.46
CA ASP A 109 8.73 -11.82 14.85
C ASP A 109 8.93 -10.30 14.75
N ASP A 110 9.90 -9.76 15.51
CA ASP A 110 10.15 -8.31 15.61
C ASP A 110 10.93 -7.73 14.42
N ASN A 111 11.46 -8.58 13.55
CA ASN A 111 12.28 -8.18 12.41
C ASN A 111 11.52 -8.34 11.09
N THR A 112 10.19 -8.41 11.15
CA THR A 112 9.30 -8.42 10.01
C THR A 112 8.46 -7.13 10.01
N VAL A 113 8.45 -6.43 8.88
CA VAL A 113 7.62 -5.24 8.67
C VAL A 113 6.57 -5.56 7.62
N VAL A 114 5.31 -5.38 8.00
CA VAL A 114 4.15 -5.65 7.15
C VAL A 114 3.57 -4.33 6.64
N TRP A 115 3.28 -4.27 5.34
CA TRP A 115 2.69 -3.13 4.65
C TRP A 115 1.41 -3.54 3.92
N TYR A 116 0.39 -2.67 3.95
CA TYR A 116 -0.89 -2.88 3.28
C TYR A 116 -1.09 -1.81 2.21
N ILE A 117 -1.42 -2.23 0.98
CA ILE A 117 -1.65 -1.27 -0.10
C ILE A 117 -3.00 -0.55 0.09
N ASN A 118 -2.99 0.77 0.00
CA ASN A 118 -4.16 1.57 -0.29
C ASN A 118 -4.30 1.74 -1.81
N PHE A 119 -5.46 1.38 -2.37
CA PHE A 119 -5.80 1.55 -3.78
C PHE A 119 -6.23 2.99 -4.03
N ALA A 120 -5.29 3.91 -3.81
CA ALA A 120 -5.53 5.34 -3.73
C ALA A 120 -6.04 5.93 -5.04
N ASP A 121 -6.81 7.02 -4.93
CA ASP A 121 -6.95 8.00 -6.00
C ASP A 121 -5.71 8.90 -6.10
N LEU A 122 -5.65 9.70 -7.17
CA LEU A 122 -4.72 10.82 -7.32
C LEU A 122 -4.69 11.69 -6.07
N ASN A 123 -5.86 12.01 -5.51
CA ASN A 123 -5.97 12.78 -4.28
C ASN A 123 -6.11 11.82 -3.08
N LEU A 124 -5.00 11.62 -2.36
CA LEU A 124 -4.84 10.71 -1.23
C LEU A 124 -6.01 10.87 -0.24
N PHE A 125 -6.80 9.82 -0.03
CA PHE A 125 -7.93 9.77 0.92
C PHE A 125 -9.05 10.80 0.70
N ALA A 126 -9.04 11.59 -0.38
CA ALA A 126 -9.89 12.77 -0.51
C ALA A 126 -11.41 12.50 -0.48
N TYR A 127 -11.81 11.25 -0.72
CA TYR A 127 -13.22 10.85 -0.78
C TYR A 127 -13.71 10.11 0.47
N TYR A 128 -12.89 10.05 1.54
CA TYR A 128 -13.19 9.28 2.77
C TYR A 128 -14.60 9.58 3.31
N GLY A 129 -15.02 10.85 3.30
CA GLY A 129 -16.29 11.29 3.87
C GLY A 129 -17.53 10.94 3.04
N GLY A 130 -17.36 10.59 1.76
CA GLY A 130 -18.42 10.36 0.79
C GLY A 130 -19.24 9.08 1.01
N SER A 131 -20.19 8.79 0.13
CA SER A 131 -21.06 7.61 0.20
C SER A 131 -20.35 6.30 -0.17
N LEU A 132 -19.37 6.36 -1.05
CA LEU A 132 -18.67 5.19 -1.54
C LEU A 132 -17.89 4.48 -0.42
N PHE A 133 -18.01 3.15 -0.35
CA PHE A 133 -17.23 2.30 0.55
C PHE A 133 -16.40 1.29 -0.24
N ALA A 134 -15.50 1.81 -1.08
CA ALA A 134 -14.51 1.00 -1.77
C ALA A 134 -13.27 0.83 -0.87
N GLN A 135 -12.23 0.17 -1.37
CA GLN A 135 -11.07 -0.21 -0.57
C GLN A 135 -10.37 0.97 0.11
N ASP A 136 -10.27 2.12 -0.57
CA ASP A 136 -9.66 3.34 -0.01
C ASP A 136 -10.50 3.88 1.18
N GLU A 137 -11.80 4.11 0.96
CA GLU A 137 -12.67 4.63 2.01
C GLU A 137 -12.88 3.64 3.16
N MET A 138 -12.87 2.35 2.89
CA MET A 138 -12.91 1.30 3.90
C MET A 138 -11.67 1.37 4.78
N GLN A 139 -10.48 1.45 4.19
CA GLN A 139 -9.24 1.56 4.96
C GLN A 139 -9.20 2.86 5.80
N CYS A 140 -9.70 3.97 5.26
CA CYS A 140 -9.85 5.23 6.01
C CYS A 140 -10.81 5.10 7.19
N LEU A 141 -11.94 4.41 7.04
CA LEU A 141 -12.90 4.21 8.14
C LEU A 141 -12.38 3.25 9.20
N GLU A 142 -11.62 2.23 8.80
CA GLU A 142 -10.93 1.34 9.74
C GLU A 142 -9.77 2.03 10.46
N HIS A 143 -9.17 3.06 9.87
CA HIS A 143 -8.04 3.82 10.39
C HIS A 143 -8.31 5.35 10.36
N PRO A 144 -9.22 5.89 11.18
CA PRO A 144 -9.74 7.26 10.98
C PRO A 144 -8.70 8.38 11.07
N ALA A 145 -7.54 8.14 11.70
CA ALA A 145 -6.43 9.10 11.72
C ALA A 145 -5.86 9.40 10.32
N LEU A 146 -6.08 8.53 9.32
CA LEU A 146 -5.74 8.79 7.92
C LEU A 146 -6.52 9.98 7.35
N CYS A 147 -7.77 10.17 7.77
CA CYS A 147 -8.61 11.27 7.34
C CYS A 147 -8.08 12.62 7.88
N SER A 148 -7.75 12.65 9.17
CA SER A 148 -7.12 13.81 9.81
C SER A 148 -5.76 14.15 9.21
N LEU A 149 -5.00 13.12 8.82
CA LEU A 149 -3.75 13.31 8.09
C LEU A 149 -4.01 13.99 6.73
N HIS A 150 -4.97 13.52 5.94
CA HIS A 150 -5.34 14.17 4.68
C HIS A 150 -5.66 15.65 4.90
N ASP A 151 -6.58 15.96 5.81
CA ASP A 151 -7.01 17.32 6.10
C ASP A 151 -5.82 18.20 6.55
N LYS A 152 -4.91 17.66 7.37
CA LYS A 152 -3.69 18.36 7.79
C LYS A 152 -2.75 18.64 6.61
N LEU A 153 -2.53 17.66 5.74
CA LEU A 153 -1.62 17.78 4.60
C LEU A 153 -2.13 18.81 3.58
N GLU A 154 -3.46 18.94 3.40
CA GLU A 154 -4.05 20.00 2.57
C GLU A 154 -3.74 21.43 3.08
N THR A 155 -3.44 21.58 4.37
CA THR A 155 -3.06 22.90 4.94
C THR A 155 -1.60 23.27 4.70
N ILE A 156 -0.75 22.35 4.25
CA ILE A 156 0.68 22.60 4.06
C ILE A 156 0.87 23.37 2.75
N PRO A 157 1.37 24.62 2.79
CA PRO A 157 1.65 25.38 1.59
C PRO A 157 2.85 24.76 0.86
N ASP A 158 2.72 24.64 -0.46
CA ASP A 158 3.64 23.99 -1.40
C ASP A 158 3.71 22.45 -1.37
N GLY A 159 3.95 21.86 -2.54
CA GLY A 159 4.27 20.44 -2.69
C GLY A 159 3.09 19.51 -3.04
N SER A 160 1.83 19.87 -2.79
CA SER A 160 0.70 18.92 -2.97
C SER A 160 1.01 17.54 -2.33
N PRO A 161 1.34 17.48 -1.03
CA PRO A 161 1.65 16.22 -0.35
C PRO A 161 0.49 15.22 -0.42
N THR A 162 -0.72 15.69 -0.66
CA THR A 162 -1.90 14.84 -0.87
C THR A 162 -1.99 14.18 -2.25
N ARG A 163 -0.99 14.33 -3.14
CA ARG A 163 -1.02 13.71 -4.47
C ARG A 163 -0.20 12.42 -4.57
N THR A 164 -0.83 11.35 -5.05
CA THR A 164 -0.16 10.07 -5.33
C THR A 164 0.45 9.99 -6.73
N ARG A 165 0.21 11.02 -7.55
CA ARG A 165 0.92 11.28 -8.82
C ARG A 165 1.14 12.76 -9.06
N THR A 166 2.16 13.08 -9.86
CA THR A 166 2.37 14.44 -10.38
C THR A 166 2.68 14.43 -11.88
N THR A 167 2.53 15.59 -12.52
CA THR A 167 2.87 15.79 -13.93
C THR A 167 4.15 16.61 -14.01
N ILE A 168 5.19 16.06 -14.62
CA ILE A 168 6.47 16.77 -14.82
C ILE A 168 6.41 17.67 -16.06
N SER A 169 7.44 18.51 -16.25
CA SER A 169 7.52 19.50 -17.34
C SER A 169 7.36 18.91 -18.75
N SER A 170 7.68 17.62 -18.94
CA SER A 170 7.46 16.92 -20.21
C SER A 170 6.00 16.52 -20.46
N GLY A 171 5.08 16.79 -19.54
CA GLY A 171 3.70 16.34 -19.58
C GLY A 171 3.49 14.88 -19.16
N LYS A 172 4.56 14.14 -18.83
CA LYS A 172 4.46 12.75 -18.32
C LYS A 172 3.88 12.78 -16.89
N SER A 173 2.86 11.96 -16.65
CA SER A 173 2.41 11.64 -15.29
C SER A 173 3.35 10.60 -14.67
N ILE A 174 3.89 10.90 -13.51
CA ILE A 174 4.78 10.02 -12.74
C ILE A 174 4.19 9.73 -11.37
N ALA A 175 4.58 8.60 -10.79
CA ALA A 175 4.16 8.22 -9.46
C ALA A 175 4.79 9.12 -8.38
N THR A 176 4.04 9.41 -7.33
CA THR A 176 4.55 10.00 -6.08
C THR A 176 4.03 9.19 -4.89
N PRO A 177 4.55 7.97 -4.66
CA PRO A 177 4.04 7.07 -3.63
C PRO A 177 4.04 7.72 -2.25
N VAL A 178 2.98 7.46 -1.50
CA VAL A 178 2.85 7.91 -0.12
C VAL A 178 2.92 6.71 0.80
N LEU A 179 3.71 6.80 1.87
CA LEU A 179 3.83 5.76 2.87
C LEU A 179 3.51 6.34 4.24
N ILE A 180 2.68 5.61 4.98
CA ILE A 180 2.25 5.97 6.32
C ILE A 180 2.58 4.82 7.26
N ARG A 181 3.30 5.11 8.34
CA ARG A 181 3.62 4.15 9.40
C ARG A 181 2.93 4.52 10.69
N GLY A 182 2.70 3.51 11.52
CA GLY A 182 2.21 3.71 12.88
C GLY A 182 0.74 4.14 12.97
N VAL A 183 -0.10 3.77 12.00
CA VAL A 183 -1.53 4.13 12.04
C VAL A 183 -2.37 3.08 12.76
N GLU A 184 -3.17 3.51 13.73
CA GLU A 184 -4.08 2.62 14.46
C GLU A 184 -5.26 2.19 13.61
N ARG A 185 -5.62 0.91 13.75
CA ARG A 185 -6.88 0.35 13.25
C ARG A 185 -7.87 0.30 14.40
N GLN A 186 -8.98 1.02 14.26
CA GLN A 186 -10.01 1.20 15.29
C GLN A 186 -11.27 0.35 15.02
N ALA A 187 -11.45 -0.11 13.78
CA ALA A 187 -12.58 -0.97 13.43
C ALA A 187 -12.24 -1.98 12.33
N PHE A 188 -13.07 -3.01 12.24
CA PHE A 188 -13.19 -3.92 11.11
C PHE A 188 -14.66 -4.02 10.71
N ILE A 189 -14.94 -3.92 9.41
CA ILE A 189 -16.30 -3.98 8.88
C ILE A 189 -16.41 -5.17 7.93
N LYS A 190 -17.28 -6.12 8.26
CA LYS A 190 -17.63 -7.24 7.37
C LYS A 190 -18.39 -6.74 6.15
N THR A 191 -17.95 -7.11 4.96
CA THR A 191 -18.57 -6.66 3.69
C THR A 191 -19.27 -7.76 2.90
N ASP A 192 -19.14 -9.01 3.34
CA ASP A 192 -19.80 -10.19 2.77
C ASP A 192 -21.32 -10.10 2.79
N CYS A 193 -21.97 -10.80 1.84
CA CYS A 193 -23.41 -10.97 1.84
C CYS A 193 -23.86 -11.86 3.01
N ASN A 194 -24.84 -11.40 3.79
CA ASN A 194 -25.47 -12.19 4.84
C ASN A 194 -26.92 -11.72 5.07
N GLU A 195 -27.88 -12.53 4.62
CA GLU A 195 -29.30 -12.23 4.74
C GLU A 195 -29.78 -12.23 6.19
N THR A 196 -29.29 -13.18 7.01
CA THR A 196 -29.71 -13.32 8.42
C THR A 196 -29.27 -12.16 9.32
N GLU A 197 -28.20 -11.47 8.93
CA GLU A 197 -27.66 -10.29 9.62
C GLU A 197 -28.03 -8.98 8.91
N GLY A 198 -28.99 -9.00 7.98
CA GLY A 198 -29.57 -7.78 7.39
C GLY A 198 -28.75 -7.13 6.27
N ARG A 199 -27.76 -7.83 5.70
CA ARG A 199 -26.94 -7.38 4.55
C ARG A 199 -26.97 -8.39 3.38
N PRO A 200 -28.15 -8.72 2.82
CA PRO A 200 -28.28 -9.75 1.78
C PRO A 200 -27.45 -9.48 0.52
N TYR A 201 -27.11 -8.23 0.24
CA TYR A 201 -26.29 -7.81 -0.91
C TYR A 201 -24.86 -7.38 -0.52
N GLY A 202 -24.45 -7.67 0.72
CA GLY A 202 -23.18 -7.24 1.28
C GLY A 202 -23.16 -5.74 1.60
N LEU A 203 -21.97 -5.25 1.98
CA LEU A 203 -21.75 -3.85 2.37
C LEU A 203 -20.65 -3.16 1.55
N TYR A 204 -20.11 -3.79 0.51
CA TYR A 204 -19.07 -3.16 -0.31
C TYR A 204 -19.62 -2.13 -1.31
N GLY A 205 -18.86 -1.08 -1.58
CA GLY A 205 -19.21 -0.05 -2.57
C GLY A 205 -20.41 0.80 -2.14
N ASN A 206 -21.30 1.14 -3.08
CA ASN A 206 -22.49 1.94 -2.81
C ASN A 206 -23.51 1.27 -1.89
N GLN A 207 -23.45 -0.06 -1.70
CA GLN A 207 -24.36 -0.80 -0.81
C GLN A 207 -24.21 -0.33 0.65
N PHE A 208 -23.00 0.06 1.07
CA PHE A 208 -22.75 0.55 2.43
C PHE A 208 -23.62 1.74 2.80
N ALA A 209 -23.76 2.71 1.89
CA ALA A 209 -24.45 3.96 2.17
C ALA A 209 -25.96 3.79 2.31
N ILE A 210 -26.55 2.78 1.65
CA ILE A 210 -27.99 2.51 1.66
C ILE A 210 -28.40 1.40 2.63
N ALA A 211 -27.43 0.68 3.19
CA ALA A 211 -27.69 -0.40 4.14
C ALA A 211 -28.37 0.10 5.41
N ASN A 212 -29.17 -0.77 6.03
CA ASN A 212 -29.75 -0.50 7.33
C ASN A 212 -28.63 -0.30 8.36
N VAL A 213 -28.72 0.76 9.16
CA VAL A 213 -27.73 1.11 10.19
C VAL A 213 -27.51 -0.03 11.19
N ASP A 214 -28.53 -0.82 11.53
CA ASP A 214 -28.39 -1.93 12.48
C ASP A 214 -27.59 -3.09 11.88
N ALA A 215 -27.71 -3.33 10.56
CA ALA A 215 -26.86 -4.29 9.85
C ALA A 215 -25.41 -3.82 9.81
N VAL A 216 -25.16 -2.51 9.62
CA VAL A 216 -23.80 -1.93 9.65
C VAL A 216 -23.19 -2.07 11.05
N LYS A 217 -23.94 -1.77 12.10
CA LYS A 217 -23.49 -1.96 13.49
C LYS A 217 -23.14 -3.41 13.76
N LEU A 218 -23.99 -4.36 13.35
CA LEU A 218 -23.77 -5.79 13.53
C LEU A 218 -22.55 -6.31 12.76
N ALA A 219 -22.26 -5.74 11.59
CA ALA A 219 -21.08 -6.05 10.79
C ALA A 219 -19.78 -5.42 11.32
N THR A 220 -19.85 -4.49 12.29
CA THR A 220 -18.71 -3.72 12.78
C THR A 220 -18.14 -4.31 14.06
N THR A 221 -16.84 -4.62 14.03
CA THR A 221 -16.04 -4.93 15.23
C THR A 221 -15.18 -3.72 15.56
N VAL A 222 -15.25 -3.21 16.80
CA VAL A 222 -14.42 -2.10 17.28
C VAL A 222 -13.22 -2.63 18.05
N PHE A 223 -12.07 -2.01 17.87
CA PHE A 223 -10.85 -2.29 18.60
C PHE A 223 -10.52 -1.11 19.52
N ASP A 224 -10.47 -1.33 20.82
CA ASP A 224 -10.03 -0.31 21.78
C ASP A 224 -8.49 -0.19 21.78
N LYS A 225 -7.80 -1.34 21.81
CA LYS A 225 -6.34 -1.45 21.63
C LYS A 225 -6.01 -2.71 20.85
N ARG A 226 -5.19 -2.57 19.81
CA ARG A 226 -4.62 -3.72 19.10
C ARG A 226 -3.25 -4.02 19.67
N LEU A 227 -3.05 -5.28 20.05
CA LEU A 227 -1.77 -5.74 20.59
C LEU A 227 -1.15 -6.78 19.64
N ASP A 228 0.18 -6.80 19.59
CA ASP A 228 0.94 -7.87 18.96
C ASP A 228 0.92 -9.15 19.82
N ASN A 229 1.57 -10.21 19.33
CA ASN A 229 1.68 -11.50 20.05
C ASN A 229 2.43 -11.42 21.39
N LYS A 230 3.06 -10.27 21.70
CA LYS A 230 3.82 -9.99 22.93
C LYS A 230 3.09 -9.02 23.86
N GLY A 231 1.91 -8.53 23.47
CA GLY A 231 1.13 -7.58 24.24
C GLY A 231 1.54 -6.11 24.06
N ASN A 232 2.35 -5.78 23.06
CA ASN A 232 2.69 -4.39 22.73
C ASN A 232 1.65 -3.79 21.77
N PRO A 233 1.40 -2.47 21.80
CA PRO A 233 0.57 -1.81 20.80
C PRO A 233 1.02 -2.11 19.37
N TYR A 234 0.08 -2.51 18.52
CA TYR A 234 0.34 -2.84 17.12
C TYR A 234 -0.37 -1.87 16.18
N TYR A 235 0.39 -1.38 15.21
CA TYR A 235 -0.04 -0.37 14.26
C TYR A 235 0.14 -0.86 12.82
N SER A 236 -0.71 -0.38 11.93
CA SER A 236 -0.65 -0.69 10.51
C SER A 236 0.36 0.21 9.79
N ASN A 237 1.00 -0.31 8.73
CA ASN A 237 1.76 0.48 7.77
C ASN A 237 1.08 0.41 6.40
N ILE A 238 0.95 1.55 5.73
CA ILE A 238 0.15 1.72 4.51
C ILE A 238 1.02 2.24 3.36
N ILE A 239 0.83 1.68 2.16
CA ILE A 239 1.40 2.19 0.90
C ILE A 239 0.27 2.69 0.01
N ALA A 240 0.20 3.99 -0.25
CA ALA A 240 -0.80 4.60 -1.12
C ALA A 240 -0.23 4.89 -2.51
N ILE A 241 -0.80 4.22 -3.52
CA ILE A 241 -0.42 4.32 -4.93
C ILE A 241 -1.64 4.25 -5.85
N GLU A 242 -1.68 5.11 -6.88
CA GLU A 242 -2.78 5.17 -7.85
C GLU A 242 -2.52 4.30 -9.09
N ALA A 243 -3.44 3.35 -9.34
CA ALA A 243 -3.48 2.55 -10.57
C ALA A 243 -3.92 3.40 -11.78
N PRO A 244 -3.54 3.03 -13.02
CA PRO A 244 -4.12 3.66 -14.19
C PRO A 244 -5.63 3.38 -14.26
N LYS A 245 -6.41 4.37 -14.73
CA LYS A 245 -7.87 4.32 -14.71
C LYS A 245 -8.52 4.51 -16.08
N TYR A 246 -9.66 3.86 -16.27
CA TYR A 246 -10.58 4.06 -17.40
C TYR A 246 -9.99 3.79 -18.78
N GLY A 247 -8.99 2.90 -18.86
CA GLY A 247 -8.43 2.50 -20.15
C GLY A 247 -9.41 1.67 -20.99
N LYS A 248 -9.12 1.56 -22.29
CA LYS A 248 -9.94 0.84 -23.27
C LYS A 248 -9.06 0.02 -24.19
N GLY A 249 -9.62 -1.08 -24.71
CA GLY A 249 -8.90 -1.94 -25.65
C GLY A 249 -7.75 -2.69 -24.97
N TYR A 250 -6.61 -2.78 -25.65
CA TYR A 250 -5.46 -3.52 -25.15
C TYR A 250 -4.57 -2.66 -24.23
N TYR A 251 -3.96 -3.29 -23.23
CA TYR A 251 -2.85 -2.68 -22.51
C TYR A 251 -1.68 -2.42 -23.47
N THR A 252 -1.16 -1.20 -23.44
CA THR A 252 -0.01 -0.78 -24.24
C THR A 252 1.27 -0.86 -23.43
N ASN A 253 2.42 -0.83 -24.10
CA ASN A 253 3.73 -0.72 -23.48
C ASN A 253 3.81 0.40 -22.43
N SER A 254 3.28 1.58 -22.77
CA SER A 254 3.28 2.75 -21.89
C SER A 254 2.44 2.55 -20.64
N THR A 255 1.26 1.96 -20.75
CA THR A 255 0.42 1.62 -19.60
C THR A 255 1.09 0.56 -18.72
N ILE A 256 1.63 -0.50 -19.31
CA ILE A 256 2.31 -1.58 -18.59
C ILE A 256 3.51 -1.02 -17.81
N ARG A 257 4.32 -0.19 -18.47
CA ARG A 257 5.45 0.50 -17.83
C ARG A 257 4.99 1.38 -16.67
N MET A 258 3.95 2.19 -16.87
CA MET A 258 3.41 3.06 -15.82
C MET A 258 3.00 2.25 -14.58
N VAL A 259 2.33 1.11 -14.76
CA VAL A 259 1.91 0.23 -13.64
C VAL A 259 3.13 -0.29 -12.87
N ILE A 260 4.13 -0.84 -13.56
CA ILE A 260 5.34 -1.36 -12.91
C ILE A 260 6.10 -0.23 -12.22
N GLU A 261 6.33 0.91 -12.88
CA GLU A 261 7.02 2.08 -12.31
C GLU A 261 6.36 2.54 -10.99
N THR A 262 5.02 2.54 -10.97
CA THR A 262 4.23 2.97 -9.81
C THR A 262 4.35 1.97 -8.66
N ALA A 263 4.08 0.68 -8.92
CA ALA A 263 4.17 -0.35 -7.90
C ALA A 263 5.60 -0.52 -7.37
N TYR A 264 6.60 -0.53 -8.27
CA TYR A 264 8.00 -0.64 -7.90
C TYR A 264 8.44 0.51 -6.99
N SER A 265 8.05 1.74 -7.33
CA SER A 265 8.40 2.90 -6.52
C SER A 265 7.80 2.83 -5.11
N GLY A 266 6.54 2.43 -4.99
CA GLY A 266 5.89 2.25 -3.68
C GLY A 266 6.52 1.12 -2.87
N PHE A 267 6.86 0.01 -3.51
CA PHE A 267 7.45 -1.16 -2.86
C PHE A 267 8.90 -0.91 -2.43
N LEU A 268 9.69 -0.22 -3.24
CA LEU A 268 11.05 0.14 -2.88
C LEU A 268 11.06 1.15 -1.73
N ALA A 269 10.17 2.13 -1.75
CA ALA A 269 9.99 3.04 -0.63
C ALA A 269 9.58 2.29 0.66
N ALA A 270 8.73 1.27 0.56
CA ALA A 270 8.34 0.44 1.70
C ALA A 270 9.53 -0.35 2.26
N ARG A 271 10.39 -0.86 1.39
CA ARG A 271 11.65 -1.50 1.77
C ARG A 271 12.54 -0.53 2.57
N PHE A 272 12.67 0.72 2.13
CA PHE A 272 13.44 1.75 2.83
C PHE A 272 12.82 2.17 4.16
N GLU A 273 11.52 2.42 4.20
CA GLU A 273 10.81 2.77 5.43
C GLU A 273 10.80 1.61 6.44
N SER A 274 10.90 0.36 5.99
CA SER A 274 11.08 -0.80 6.87
C SER A 274 12.42 -0.82 7.60
N LEU A 275 13.49 -0.29 6.96
CA LEU A 275 14.77 -0.10 7.64
C LEU A 275 14.66 0.96 8.74
N VAL A 276 13.83 1.99 8.52
CA VAL A 276 13.54 2.98 9.56
C VAL A 276 12.69 2.39 10.68
N GLU A 277 11.70 1.57 10.34
CA GLU A 277 10.80 0.92 11.32
C GLU A 277 11.55 -0.04 12.25
N THR A 278 12.56 -0.73 11.74
CA THR A 278 13.40 -1.65 12.53
C THR A 278 14.67 -1.00 13.10
N ASN A 279 14.75 0.33 13.09
CA ASN A 279 15.88 1.12 13.61
C ASN A 279 17.25 0.80 12.95
N VAL A 280 17.25 0.18 11.76
CA VAL A 280 18.45 0.04 10.93
C VAL A 280 18.88 1.40 10.37
N LEU A 281 17.90 2.26 10.07
CA LEU A 281 18.11 3.67 9.74
C LEU A 281 17.32 4.53 10.74
N GLU A 282 17.84 5.72 11.03
CA GLU A 282 17.13 6.73 11.82
C GLU A 282 16.58 7.82 10.89
N ARG A 283 15.31 8.22 11.08
CA ARG A 283 14.69 9.36 10.37
C ARG A 283 14.57 10.55 11.31
N LYS A 284 15.18 11.67 10.92
CA LYS A 284 15.11 12.94 11.64
C LYS A 284 14.15 13.92 10.97
N TYR A 285 13.02 14.18 11.65
CA TYR A 285 11.91 14.99 11.11
C TYR A 285 12.09 16.51 11.25
N LYS A 286 13.30 16.99 11.59
CA LYS A 286 13.60 18.42 11.86
C LYS A 286 14.96 18.89 11.34
N ASP A 287 15.72 18.02 10.66
CA ASP A 287 17.11 18.29 10.26
C ASP A 287 17.27 18.25 8.74
N SER A 288 18.27 18.99 8.22
CA SER A 288 18.63 18.96 6.79
C SER A 288 19.16 17.59 6.36
N GLU A 289 19.80 16.86 7.27
CA GLU A 289 20.12 15.45 7.13
C GLU A 289 19.00 14.61 7.73
N HIS A 290 18.04 14.20 6.89
CA HIS A 290 16.84 13.51 7.36
C HIS A 290 17.04 12.02 7.63
N THR A 291 18.11 11.37 7.12
CA THR A 291 18.32 9.92 7.30
C THR A 291 19.75 9.63 7.74
N ILE A 292 19.90 8.87 8.83
CA ILE A 292 21.20 8.53 9.42
C ILE A 292 21.35 7.02 9.55
N ILE A 293 22.58 6.54 9.42
CA ILE A 293 22.97 5.15 9.70
C ILE A 293 23.52 5.14 11.13
N PRO A 294 22.82 4.51 12.10
CA PRO A 294 23.30 4.41 13.48
C PRO A 294 24.63 3.67 13.58
N GLU A 295 25.37 3.90 14.67
CA GLU A 295 26.56 3.11 15.03
C GLU A 295 26.13 1.79 15.68
N ASN A 296 25.71 0.82 14.87
CA ASN A 296 25.37 -0.53 15.31
C ASN A 296 26.37 -1.55 14.73
N ASP A 297 26.82 -2.49 15.55
CA ASP A 297 27.81 -3.51 15.16
C ASP A 297 27.22 -4.59 14.23
N GLU A 298 25.94 -4.94 14.40
CA GLU A 298 25.24 -5.89 13.54
C GLU A 298 23.98 -5.26 12.94
N ILE A 299 23.88 -5.32 11.61
CA ILE A 299 22.81 -4.71 10.83
C ILE A 299 22.05 -5.82 10.11
N ILE A 300 20.87 -6.13 10.63
CA ILE A 300 20.01 -7.19 10.10
C ILE A 300 18.91 -6.56 9.26
N ALA A 301 18.79 -6.98 8.00
CA ALA A 301 17.71 -6.52 7.14
C ALA A 301 16.34 -7.03 7.66
N PRO A 302 15.32 -6.16 7.76
CA PRO A 302 13.96 -6.61 8.01
C PRO A 302 13.47 -7.52 6.87
N LYS A 303 12.64 -8.50 7.22
CA LYS A 303 11.75 -9.15 6.26
C LYS A 303 10.64 -8.15 5.94
N VAL A 304 10.34 -7.94 4.67
CA VAL A 304 9.29 -7.02 4.24
C VAL A 304 8.19 -7.81 3.53
N ILE A 305 6.97 -7.68 4.05
CA ILE A 305 5.78 -8.32 3.53
C ILE A 305 4.84 -7.23 3.02
N ILE A 306 4.34 -7.41 1.79
CA ILE A 306 3.34 -6.52 1.20
C ILE A 306 2.03 -7.30 1.04
N HIS A 307 0.98 -6.82 1.69
CA HIS A 307 -0.40 -7.22 1.47
C HIS A 307 -1.02 -6.33 0.40
N THR A 308 -1.47 -6.95 -0.68
CA THR A 308 -2.14 -6.30 -1.82
C THR A 308 -3.38 -7.07 -2.25
N GLY A 309 -4.06 -6.64 -3.29
CA GLY A 309 -5.15 -7.35 -3.93
C GLY A 309 -5.39 -6.83 -5.34
N ASN A 310 -6.66 -6.79 -5.73
CA ASN A 310 -7.13 -6.38 -7.06
C ASN A 310 -7.02 -4.86 -7.32
N TRP A 311 -5.81 -4.31 -7.14
CA TRP A 311 -5.47 -2.90 -7.31
C TRP A 311 -5.87 -2.38 -8.69
N GLY A 312 -6.71 -1.34 -8.71
CA GLY A 312 -7.22 -0.73 -9.93
C GLY A 312 -8.20 -1.59 -10.75
N CYS A 313 -8.64 -2.75 -10.27
CA CYS A 313 -9.47 -3.67 -11.06
C CYS A 313 -10.99 -3.53 -10.83
N GLY A 314 -11.40 -2.79 -9.79
CA GLY A 314 -12.81 -2.46 -9.52
C GLY A 314 -13.24 -1.20 -10.28
N ALA A 315 -13.44 -0.09 -9.55
CA ALA A 315 -13.90 1.19 -10.09
C ALA A 315 -13.08 1.69 -11.29
N TYR A 316 -11.79 1.36 -11.36
CA TYR A 316 -10.90 1.79 -12.44
C TYR A 316 -10.91 0.87 -13.67
N GLY A 317 -11.51 -0.32 -13.57
CA GLY A 317 -11.71 -1.25 -14.69
C GLY A 317 -10.47 -1.99 -15.17
N GLY A 318 -9.42 -2.08 -14.36
CA GLY A 318 -8.22 -2.86 -14.65
C GLY A 318 -8.51 -4.36 -14.79
N ASN A 319 -7.63 -5.07 -15.50
CA ASN A 319 -7.68 -6.52 -15.62
C ASN A 319 -6.84 -7.19 -14.51
N ILE A 320 -7.45 -8.09 -13.74
CA ILE A 320 -6.83 -8.73 -12.57
C ILE A 320 -5.56 -9.48 -12.95
N SER A 321 -5.62 -10.32 -14.00
CA SER A 321 -4.49 -11.13 -14.45
C SER A 321 -3.22 -10.30 -14.73
N ILE A 322 -3.34 -9.24 -15.53
CA ILE A 322 -2.16 -8.39 -15.84
C ILE A 322 -1.74 -7.56 -14.62
N MET A 323 -2.68 -7.00 -13.85
CA MET A 323 -2.33 -6.19 -12.68
C MET A 323 -1.62 -7.02 -11.61
N ALA A 324 -2.01 -8.28 -11.38
CA ALA A 324 -1.30 -9.20 -10.51
C ALA A 324 0.12 -9.50 -11.00
N CYS A 325 0.27 -9.87 -12.29
CA CYS A 325 1.58 -10.12 -12.91
C CYS A 325 2.55 -8.94 -12.72
N LEU A 326 2.08 -7.71 -12.94
CA LEU A 326 2.90 -6.50 -12.82
C LEU A 326 3.25 -6.15 -11.37
N GLN A 327 2.35 -6.43 -10.41
CA GLN A 327 2.65 -6.30 -8.99
C GLN A 327 3.72 -7.30 -8.53
N PHE A 328 3.66 -8.56 -8.96
CA PHE A 328 4.70 -9.55 -8.65
C PHE A 328 6.05 -9.19 -9.25
N ALA A 329 6.05 -8.67 -10.49
CA ALA A 329 7.26 -8.14 -11.12
C ALA A 329 7.85 -6.97 -10.32
N ALA A 330 7.03 -5.98 -9.93
CA ALA A 330 7.46 -4.85 -9.12
C ALA A 330 8.02 -5.28 -7.76
N ALA A 331 7.38 -6.24 -7.08
CA ALA A 331 7.83 -6.75 -5.78
C ALA A 331 9.19 -7.46 -5.88
N HIS A 332 9.38 -8.26 -6.93
CA HIS A 332 10.67 -8.88 -7.23
C HIS A 332 11.75 -7.80 -7.43
N LEU A 333 11.48 -6.80 -8.27
CA LEU A 333 12.45 -5.73 -8.54
C LEU A 333 12.79 -4.91 -7.30
N ALA A 334 11.82 -4.64 -6.43
CA ALA A 334 12.02 -3.89 -5.19
C ALA A 334 12.70 -4.71 -4.08
N GLY A 335 12.92 -6.02 -4.28
CA GLY A 335 13.54 -6.89 -3.28
C GLY A 335 12.63 -7.20 -2.09
N ILE A 336 11.31 -7.21 -2.32
CA ILE A 336 10.31 -7.62 -1.32
C ILE A 336 10.47 -9.12 -1.05
N ASP A 337 10.30 -9.52 0.21
CA ASP A 337 10.49 -10.91 0.63
C ASP A 337 9.22 -11.74 0.41
N LYS A 338 8.05 -11.16 0.71
CA LYS A 338 6.75 -11.83 0.52
C LYS A 338 5.67 -10.88 0.01
N VAL A 339 4.87 -11.35 -0.93
CA VAL A 339 3.59 -10.74 -1.31
C VAL A 339 2.46 -11.64 -0.85
N VAL A 340 1.53 -11.09 -0.08
CA VAL A 340 0.23 -11.71 0.22
C VAL A 340 -0.82 -11.03 -0.64
N TYR A 341 -1.40 -11.77 -1.58
CA TYR A 341 -2.38 -11.25 -2.51
C TYR A 341 -3.79 -11.70 -2.09
N HIS A 342 -4.60 -10.74 -1.67
CA HIS A 342 -5.99 -10.91 -1.27
C HIS A 342 -6.89 -10.82 -2.51
N ALA A 343 -7.35 -11.99 -2.98
CA ALA A 343 -8.15 -12.12 -4.19
C ALA A 343 -9.64 -11.80 -3.99
N ILE A 344 -10.14 -11.81 -2.74
CA ILE A 344 -11.53 -11.51 -2.33
C ILE A 344 -12.57 -12.60 -2.68
N ASP A 345 -12.43 -13.29 -3.82
CA ASP A 345 -13.29 -14.42 -4.22
C ASP A 345 -12.55 -15.43 -5.11
N ASP A 346 -13.14 -16.63 -5.29
CA ASP A 346 -12.56 -17.72 -6.08
C ASP A 346 -12.34 -17.36 -7.57
N LYS A 347 -13.23 -16.50 -8.11
CA LYS A 347 -13.14 -16.05 -9.50
C LYS A 347 -11.91 -15.17 -9.69
N SER A 348 -11.71 -14.21 -8.81
CA SER A 348 -10.57 -13.33 -8.78
C SER A 348 -9.30 -14.12 -8.49
N GLN A 349 -9.34 -15.11 -7.59
CA GLN A 349 -8.19 -15.97 -7.30
C GLN A 349 -7.72 -16.71 -8.55
N SER A 350 -8.65 -17.19 -9.39
CA SER A 350 -8.34 -17.82 -10.67
C SER A 350 -7.61 -16.87 -11.63
N GLU A 351 -8.03 -15.61 -11.71
CA GLU A 351 -7.37 -14.58 -12.51
C GLU A 351 -5.99 -14.21 -11.97
N VAL A 352 -5.82 -14.11 -10.65
CA VAL A 352 -4.52 -13.84 -10.03
C VAL A 352 -3.54 -14.97 -10.31
N ASN A 353 -4.00 -16.23 -10.27
CA ASN A 353 -3.20 -17.40 -10.62
C ASN A 353 -2.72 -17.35 -12.07
N ILE A 354 -3.57 -16.92 -13.02
CA ILE A 354 -3.14 -16.69 -14.41
C ILE A 354 -2.02 -15.63 -14.44
N GLY A 355 -2.19 -14.52 -13.73
CA GLY A 355 -1.17 -13.48 -13.59
C GLY A 355 0.16 -14.00 -13.02
N LEU A 356 0.10 -14.85 -12.01
CA LEU A 356 1.26 -15.49 -11.39
C LEU A 356 1.99 -16.41 -12.38
N GLU A 357 1.27 -17.23 -13.13
CA GLU A 357 1.88 -18.13 -14.11
C GLU A 357 2.56 -17.36 -15.24
N ILE A 358 1.94 -16.27 -15.71
CA ILE A 358 2.57 -15.38 -16.71
C ILE A 358 3.83 -14.73 -16.14
N TYR A 359 3.78 -14.22 -14.91
CA TYR A 359 4.95 -13.64 -14.27
C TYR A 359 6.08 -14.67 -14.24
N LYS A 360 5.82 -15.89 -13.72
CA LYS A 360 6.81 -16.98 -13.66
C LYS A 360 7.36 -17.32 -15.05
N GLU A 361 6.49 -17.53 -16.03
CA GLU A 361 6.88 -17.81 -17.43
C GLU A 361 7.84 -16.74 -17.96
N LEU A 362 7.49 -15.47 -17.78
CA LEU A 362 8.24 -14.35 -18.35
C LEU A 362 9.54 -14.03 -17.61
N ILE A 363 9.70 -14.48 -16.37
CA ILE A 363 10.95 -14.34 -15.61
C ILE A 363 11.85 -15.58 -15.65
N MET A 364 11.42 -16.67 -16.30
CA MET A 364 12.17 -17.94 -16.35
C MET A 364 13.01 -18.14 -17.63
N ASP A 365 13.08 -17.15 -18.53
CA ASP A 365 13.75 -17.29 -19.83
C ASP A 365 15.29 -17.14 -19.75
N VAL A 366 15.96 -18.29 -19.94
CA VAL A 366 17.32 -18.60 -20.44
C VAL A 366 18.48 -17.61 -20.14
N ASN A 367 19.42 -18.05 -19.29
CA ASN A 367 20.81 -17.56 -19.11
C ASN A 367 21.08 -16.30 -18.25
N GLY A 368 20.16 -15.90 -17.36
CA GLY A 368 20.57 -15.22 -16.11
C GLY A 368 20.34 -13.72 -15.98
N MET A 369 19.78 -13.01 -16.97
CA MET A 369 19.32 -11.63 -16.78
C MET A 369 18.20 -11.28 -17.77
N ILE A 370 16.99 -11.02 -17.27
CA ILE A 370 15.86 -10.60 -18.12
C ILE A 370 15.76 -9.09 -18.05
N LYS A 371 15.94 -8.41 -19.19
CA LYS A 371 15.78 -6.95 -19.25
C LYS A 371 14.33 -6.57 -18.99
N ILE A 372 14.12 -5.47 -18.28
CA ILE A 372 12.77 -5.00 -17.96
C ILE A 372 11.99 -4.62 -19.22
N ASP A 373 12.67 -4.02 -20.19
CA ASP A 373 12.05 -3.67 -21.47
C ASP A 373 11.56 -4.92 -22.23
N ASP A 374 12.34 -6.00 -22.20
CA ASP A 374 11.95 -7.28 -22.82
C ASP A 374 10.76 -7.90 -22.08
N PHE A 375 10.73 -7.84 -20.74
CA PHE A 375 9.58 -8.28 -19.95
C PHE A 375 8.32 -7.49 -20.32
N ILE A 376 8.39 -6.15 -20.36
CA ILE A 376 7.25 -5.28 -20.72
C ILE A 376 6.75 -5.62 -22.13
N THR A 377 7.65 -5.76 -23.10
CA THR A 377 7.28 -6.15 -24.47
C THR A 377 6.65 -7.55 -24.54
N LYS A 378 7.15 -8.52 -23.76
CA LYS A 378 6.55 -9.86 -23.69
C LYS A 378 5.17 -9.83 -23.05
N VAL A 379 4.94 -9.04 -22.00
CA VAL A 379 3.60 -8.84 -21.41
C VAL A 379 2.64 -8.22 -22.42
N GLU A 380 3.05 -7.15 -23.12
CA GLU A 380 2.21 -6.50 -24.14
C GLU A 380 1.78 -7.47 -25.26
N ARG A 381 2.67 -8.40 -25.64
CA ARG A 381 2.38 -9.44 -26.65
C ARG A 381 1.31 -10.44 -26.19
N LYS A 382 1.03 -10.56 -24.89
CA LYS A 382 -0.08 -11.39 -24.37
C LYS A 382 -1.46 -10.75 -24.64
N LYS A 383 -1.51 -9.50 -25.11
CA LYS A 383 -2.74 -8.82 -25.57
C LYS A 383 -3.87 -8.81 -24.52
N PHE A 384 -3.53 -8.53 -23.26
CA PHE A 384 -4.53 -8.25 -22.23
C PHE A 384 -5.39 -7.06 -22.62
N LYS A 385 -6.70 -7.19 -22.39
CA LYS A 385 -7.66 -6.11 -22.54
C LYS A 385 -8.00 -5.52 -21.19
N TRP A 386 -8.28 -4.23 -21.17
CA TRP A 386 -8.93 -3.58 -20.04
C TRP A 386 -10.24 -4.30 -19.69
N GLY A 387 -10.53 -4.38 -18.40
CA GLY A 387 -11.80 -4.85 -17.89
C GLY A 387 -12.88 -3.79 -17.99
N PHE A 388 -13.94 -3.96 -17.20
CA PHE A 388 -15.02 -3.00 -17.08
C PHE A 388 -14.97 -2.38 -15.69
N SER A 389 -15.10 -1.05 -15.63
CA SER A 389 -15.42 -0.39 -14.36
C SER A 389 -16.77 -0.92 -13.87
N ASN A 390 -16.79 -1.44 -12.66
CA ASN A 390 -18.03 -1.83 -11.99
C ASN A 390 -18.67 -0.66 -11.23
N GLY A 391 -18.05 0.53 -11.28
CA GLY A 391 -18.56 1.76 -10.68
C GLY A 391 -18.92 1.62 -9.20
N THR A 392 -18.18 0.75 -8.48
CA THR A 392 -18.47 0.26 -7.11
C THR A 392 -19.32 1.19 -6.29
#